data_AF-A0A2G4F1A3-F1
#
_entry.id   AF-A0A2G4F1A3-F1
#
_cell.length_a   1.000
_cell.length_b   1.000
_cell.length_c   1.000
_cell.angle_alpha   90.00
_cell.angle_beta   90.00
_cell.angle_gamma   90.00
#
_symmetry.space_group_name_H-M   'P 1'
#
loop_
_entity.id
_entity.type
_entity.pdbx_description
1 polymer ?
#
loop_
_entity_poly.entity_id
_entity_poly.type
_entity_poly.pdbx_seq_one_letter_code
_entity_poly.pdbx_strand_id
1 'polypeptide(L)'
;MSSSLIISDLNYLQTLDQSSSVVGGGSVYAGTVTTTNIGLGYAVGGAGAVTIGQTTYTNTQTNTTVKNLGMLNYSRADAAAIAYAKTGDQMALSSSFNTSIFLNFTNV
;
A
#
# COMPACT_ATOMS: atom_id res chain seq x y z
N MET A 1 0.94 -26.33 24.01
CA MET A 1 1.42 -26.86 22.71
C MET A 1 0.78 -26.00 21.64
N SER A 2 1.56 -25.13 21.01
CA SER A 2 1.07 -24.12 20.07
C SER A 2 1.08 -24.69 18.67
N SER A 3 -0.09 -24.86 18.06
CA SER A 3 -0.21 -25.19 16.65
C SER A 3 -0.21 -23.89 15.85
N SER A 4 0.94 -23.53 15.27
CA SER A 4 1.04 -22.47 14.27
C SER A 4 0.38 -22.97 12.98
N LEU A 5 -0.77 -22.40 12.64
CA LEU A 5 -1.42 -22.65 11.35
C LEU A 5 -0.59 -21.93 10.27
N ILE A 6 0.32 -22.66 9.62
CA ILE A 6 0.97 -22.19 8.40
C ILE A 6 -0.05 -22.43 7.28
N ILE A 7 -0.63 -21.36 6.73
CA ILE A 7 -1.41 -21.44 5.49
C ILE A 7 -0.38 -21.63 4.36
N SER A 8 0.03 -22.87 4.16
CA SER A 8 0.84 -23.32 3.04
C SER A 8 -0.10 -23.79 1.93
N ASP A 9 -0.69 -22.84 1.21
CA ASP A 9 -1.22 -23.07 -0.14
C ASP A 9 -1.67 -21.71 -0.65
N LEU A 10 -0.88 -21.14 -1.58
CA LEU A 10 -1.24 -20.16 -2.60
C LEU A 10 0.08 -19.72 -3.27
N ASN A 11 0.67 -20.60 -4.09
CA ASN A 11 1.97 -20.41 -4.79
C ASN A 11 2.04 -19.17 -5.71
N TYR A 12 0.96 -18.38 -5.83
CA TYR A 12 0.91 -17.16 -6.65
C TYR A 12 0.85 -15.86 -5.85
N LEU A 13 0.71 -15.93 -4.51
CA LEU A 13 0.72 -14.73 -3.67
C LEU A 13 2.14 -14.46 -3.22
N GLN A 14 2.87 -13.71 -4.05
CA GLN A 14 4.14 -13.12 -3.66
C GLN A 14 3.94 -12.32 -2.37
N THR A 15 4.70 -12.66 -1.32
CA THR A 15 4.70 -11.91 -0.07
C THR A 15 5.11 -10.46 -0.37
N LEU A 16 4.19 -9.52 -0.16
CA LEU A 16 4.45 -8.11 -0.38
C LEU A 16 5.21 -7.57 0.84
N ASP A 17 6.50 -7.31 0.67
CA ASP A 17 7.46 -6.87 1.71
C ASP A 17 7.11 -5.55 2.43
N GLN A 18 6.03 -4.87 2.07
CA GLN A 18 5.60 -3.59 2.66
C GLN A 18 4.21 -3.63 3.32
N SER A 19 3.77 -4.79 3.84
CA SER A 19 2.53 -4.85 4.61
C SER A 19 2.76 -4.53 6.09
N SER A 20 2.25 -3.39 6.56
CA SER A 20 2.18 -3.05 7.99
C SER A 20 0.97 -3.75 8.61
N SER A 21 1.01 -5.07 8.71
CA SER A 21 -0.09 -5.86 9.26
C SER A 21 -0.19 -5.68 10.79
N VAL A 22 -1.36 -5.31 11.30
CA VAL A 22 -1.62 -5.21 12.74
C VAL A 22 -2.78 -6.12 13.12
N VAL A 23 -2.50 -7.10 13.98
CA VAL A 23 -3.49 -8.02 14.55
C VAL A 23 -3.86 -7.53 15.95
N GLY A 24 -5.10 -7.04 16.11
CA GLY A 24 -5.59 -6.43 17.36
C GLY A 24 -6.21 -7.40 18.36
N GLY A 25 -5.94 -8.70 18.21
CA GLY A 25 -6.67 -9.80 18.84
C GLY A 25 -7.40 -10.64 17.80
N GLY A 26 -7.61 -11.94 18.08
CA GLY A 26 -7.98 -12.97 17.10
C GLY A 26 -9.26 -12.76 16.27
N SER A 27 -10.00 -11.66 16.48
CA SER A 27 -11.23 -11.31 15.77
C SER A 27 -11.15 -10.00 14.98
N VAL A 28 -10.00 -9.31 14.95
CA VAL A 28 -9.79 -8.09 14.16
C VAL A 28 -8.47 -8.10 13.39
N TYR A 29 -8.53 -7.63 12.14
CA TYR A 29 -7.37 -7.55 11.24
C TYR A 29 -7.43 -6.26 10.43
N ALA A 30 -6.27 -5.61 10.26
CA ALA A 30 -6.08 -4.49 9.36
C ALA A 30 -4.73 -4.64 8.63
N GLY A 31 -4.77 -4.63 7.31
CA GLY A 31 -3.59 -4.71 6.45
C GLY A 31 -3.64 -3.65 5.36
N THR A 32 -2.49 -3.04 5.09
CA THR A 32 -2.32 -2.08 4.00
C THR A 32 -1.07 -2.42 3.20
N VAL A 33 -1.06 -2.02 1.92
CA VAL A 33 0.12 -2.08 1.05
C VAL A 33 0.10 -0.90 0.12
N THR A 34 1.26 -0.32 -0.14
CA THR A 34 1.44 0.71 -1.16
C THR A 34 2.67 0.40 -2.01
N THR A 35 2.62 0.78 -3.28
CA THR A 35 3.73 0.64 -4.22
C THR A 35 3.78 1.85 -5.12
N THR A 36 4.98 2.31 -5.45
CA THR A 36 5.19 3.32 -6.48
C THR A 36 6.33 2.90 -7.39
N ASN A 37 6.20 3.19 -8.67
CA ASN A 37 7.26 3.01 -9.66
C ASN A 37 7.24 4.20 -10.62
N ILE A 38 8.42 4.68 -11.00
CA ILE A 38 8.62 5.93 -11.72
C ILE A 38 9.73 5.76 -12.74
N GLY A 39 9.65 6.53 -13.81
CA GLY A 39 10.76 6.66 -14.74
C GLY A 39 10.45 7.67 -15.82
N LEU A 40 11.29 7.68 -16.85
CA LEU A 40 11.13 8.62 -17.94
C LEU A 40 9.82 8.36 -18.69
N GLY A 41 8.87 9.29 -18.57
CA GLY A 41 7.58 9.23 -19.26
C GLY A 41 6.53 8.32 -18.59
N TYR A 42 6.78 7.82 -17.38
CA TYR A 42 5.79 6.99 -16.67
C TYR A 42 5.82 7.21 -15.15
N ALA A 43 4.65 7.02 -14.54
CA ALA A 43 4.46 6.97 -13.11
C ALA A 43 3.34 5.96 -12.79
N VAL A 44 3.59 5.07 -11.83
CA VAL A 44 2.68 4.01 -11.38
C VAL A 44 2.53 4.15 -9.87
N GLY A 45 1.28 4.22 -9.40
CA GLY A 45 0.93 4.17 -7.99
C GLY A 45 -0.06 3.04 -7.75
N GLY A 46 0.17 2.25 -6.70
CA GLY A 46 -0.72 1.19 -6.26
C GLY A 46 -0.96 1.29 -4.76
N ALA A 47 -2.20 1.11 -4.34
CA ALA A 47 -2.60 1.11 -2.93
C ALA A 47 -3.63 0.00 -2.70
N GLY A 48 -3.48 -0.74 -1.61
CA GLY A 48 -4.39 -1.80 -1.19
C GLY A 48 -4.63 -1.74 0.31
N ALA A 49 -5.85 -2.04 0.72
CA ALA A 49 -6.25 -2.11 2.12
C ALA A 49 -7.23 -3.26 2.32
N VAL A 50 -7.12 -3.95 3.44
CA VAL A 50 -7.98 -5.08 3.83
C VAL A 50 -8.27 -5.00 5.32
N THR A 51 -9.51 -5.29 5.71
CA THR A 51 -9.95 -5.27 7.10
C THR A 51 -10.88 -6.43 7.41
N ILE A 52 -10.83 -6.94 8.63
CA ILE A 52 -11.76 -7.96 9.15
C ILE A 52 -12.21 -7.51 10.53
N GLY A 53 -13.52 -7.41 10.75
CA GLY A 53 -14.14 -7.02 12.02
C GLY A 53 -15.63 -6.70 11.86
N GLN A 54 -16.30 -6.31 12.95
CA GLN A 54 -17.72 -5.88 12.91
C GLN A 54 -17.90 -4.50 12.27
N THR A 55 -16.99 -3.57 12.58
CA THR A 55 -16.96 -2.23 11.98
C THR A 55 -15.64 -2.09 11.23
N THR A 56 -15.72 -1.83 9.93
CA THR A 56 -14.57 -1.76 9.05
C THR A 56 -14.54 -0.45 8.28
N TYR A 57 -13.34 0.08 8.07
CA TYR A 57 -13.10 1.23 7.21
C TYR A 57 -11.80 1.02 6.44
N THR A 58 -11.86 1.24 5.13
CA THR A 58 -10.69 1.22 4.26
C THR A 58 -10.70 2.45 3.37
N ASN A 59 -9.53 3.06 3.20
CA ASN A 59 -9.33 4.14 2.25
C ASN A 59 -8.01 3.93 1.51
N THR A 60 -8.07 3.96 0.19
CA THR A 60 -6.90 3.84 -0.68
C THR A 60 -6.92 4.99 -1.68
N GLN A 61 -5.82 5.71 -1.79
CA GLN A 61 -5.66 6.83 -2.70
C GLN A 61 -4.35 6.66 -3.48
N THR A 62 -4.40 6.95 -4.77
CA THR A 62 -3.21 7.03 -5.61
C THR A 62 -3.25 8.33 -6.41
N ASN A 63 -2.07 8.90 -6.67
CA ASN A 63 -1.93 10.06 -7.53
C ASN A 63 -0.66 9.91 -8.37
N THR A 64 -0.78 10.05 -9.68
CA THR A 64 0.34 9.96 -10.61
C THR A 64 0.37 11.18 -11.50
N THR A 65 1.56 11.75 -11.70
CA THR A 65 1.77 12.89 -12.57
C THR A 65 2.98 12.65 -13.45
N VAL A 66 2.82 12.83 -14.76
CA VAL A 66 3.92 12.83 -15.74
C VAL A 66 3.85 14.15 -16.51
N LYS A 67 4.96 14.87 -16.59
CA LYS A 67 5.06 16.15 -17.29
C LYS A 67 6.36 16.24 -18.07
N ASN A 68 6.29 16.76 -19.28
CA ASN A 68 7.44 17.28 -20.01
C ASN A 68 7.37 18.81 -19.97
N LEU A 69 8.39 19.43 -19.40
CA LEU A 69 8.53 20.88 -19.20
C LEU A 69 9.66 21.44 -20.08
N GLY A 70 9.83 20.89 -21.29
CA GLY A 70 10.89 21.27 -22.23
C GLY A 70 12.19 20.55 -21.90
N MET A 71 13.09 21.21 -21.17
CA MET A 71 14.39 20.64 -20.77
C MET A 71 14.28 19.69 -19.56
N LEU A 72 13.11 19.59 -18.95
CA LEU A 72 12.88 18.80 -17.74
C LEU A 72 11.72 17.82 -17.95
N ASN A 73 12.02 16.54 -17.79
CA ASN A 73 11.00 15.50 -17.64
C ASN A 73 10.77 15.23 -16.15
N TYR A 74 9.51 15.26 -15.75
CA TYR A 74 9.04 15.08 -14.39
C TYR A 74 8.08 13.89 -14.33
N SER A 75 8.27 12.98 -13.37
CA SER A 75 7.30 11.94 -13.08
C SER A 75 7.19 11.74 -11.58
N ARG A 76 5.97 11.64 -11.06
CA ARG A 76 5.68 11.46 -9.64
C ARG A 76 4.56 10.45 -9.47
N ALA A 77 4.72 9.58 -8.49
CA ALA A 77 3.69 8.67 -8.03
C ALA A 77 3.57 8.79 -6.51
N ASP A 78 2.35 8.89 -6.02
CA ASP A 78 1.99 8.84 -4.60
C ASP A 78 0.92 7.77 -4.41
N ALA A 79 1.03 7.02 -3.33
CA ALA A 79 0.09 6.01 -2.90
C ALA A 79 -0.10 6.09 -1.38
N ALA A 80 -1.35 6.01 -0.94
CA ALA A 80 -1.73 6.02 0.45
C ALA A 80 -2.82 4.95 0.69
N ALA A 81 -2.69 4.21 1.78
CA ALA A 81 -3.65 3.21 2.20
C ALA A 81 -3.85 3.31 3.71
N ILE A 82 -5.11 3.25 4.14
CA ILE A 82 -5.54 3.23 5.54
C ILE A 82 -6.57 2.12 5.69
N ALA A 83 -6.42 1.31 6.73
CA ALA A 83 -7.34 0.25 7.07
C ALA A 83 -7.60 0.27 8.59
N TYR A 84 -8.88 0.17 8.97
CA TYR A 84 -9.34 0.16 10.35
C TYR A 84 -10.40 -0.92 10.54
N ALA A 85 -10.29 -1.67 11.62
CA ALA A 85 -11.28 -2.66 12.02
C ALA A 85 -11.55 -2.60 13.53
N LYS A 86 -12.79 -2.86 13.92
CA LYS A 86 -13.22 -2.98 15.32
C LYS A 86 -14.23 -4.10 15.50
N THR A 87 -14.09 -4.87 16.58
CA THR A 87 -15.03 -5.90 17.05
C THR A 87 -15.09 -5.84 18.58
N GLY A 88 -16.22 -5.43 19.15
CA GLY A 88 -16.30 -5.12 20.59
C GLY A 88 -15.21 -4.12 21.02
N ASP A 89 -14.38 -4.51 21.98
CA ASP A 89 -13.24 -3.69 22.48
C ASP A 89 -11.93 -3.91 21.71
N GLN A 90 -11.90 -4.83 20.75
CA GLN A 90 -10.70 -5.09 19.93
C GLN A 90 -10.64 -4.14 18.74
N MET A 91 -9.46 -3.60 18.45
CA MET A 91 -9.22 -2.67 17.36
C MET A 91 -7.93 -3.02 16.61
N ALA A 92 -7.97 -2.92 15.29
CA ALA A 92 -6.79 -2.99 14.42
C ALA A 92 -6.76 -1.77 13.49
N LEU A 93 -5.58 -1.15 13.35
CA LEU A 93 -5.35 -0.01 12.47
C LEU A 93 -4.04 -0.25 11.71
N SER A 94 -4.07 -0.06 10.41
CA SER A 94 -2.91 -0.17 9.53
C SER A 94 -2.90 1.01 8.56
N SER A 95 -1.70 1.50 8.25
CA SER A 95 -1.51 2.53 7.24
C SER A 95 -0.19 2.32 6.50
N SER A 96 -0.20 2.69 5.22
CA SER A 96 0.95 2.57 4.34
C SER A 96 0.95 3.76 3.37
N PHE A 97 2.13 4.33 3.15
CA PHE A 97 2.33 5.50 2.30
C PHE A 97 3.60 5.30 1.49
N ASN A 98 3.55 5.60 0.21
CA ASN A 98 4.69 5.48 -0.68
C ASN A 98 4.65 6.60 -1.71
N THR A 99 5.77 7.30 -1.86
CA THR A 99 5.93 8.40 -2.82
C THR A 99 7.25 8.21 -3.55
N SER A 100 7.20 8.32 -4.87
CA SER A 100 8.40 8.32 -5.73
C SER A 100 8.37 9.50 -6.69
N ILE A 101 9.54 10.08 -6.94
CA ILE A 101 9.74 11.23 -7.81
C ILE A 101 10.94 10.99 -8.72
N PHE A 102 10.75 11.17 -10.02
CA PHE A 102 11.76 11.10 -11.06
C PHE A 102 11.91 12.46 -11.74
N LEU A 103 13.16 12.87 -11.94
CA LEU A 103 13.54 14.09 -12.62
C LEU A 103 14.63 13.76 -13.62
N ASN A 104 14.46 14.17 -14.88
CA ASN A 104 15.49 14.04 -15.89
C ASN A 104 15.66 15.34 -16.67
N PHE A 105 16.88 15.83 -16.72
CA PHE A 105 17.26 16.99 -17.53
C PHE A 105 17.79 16.51 -18.88
N THR A 106 17.20 16.99 -19.96
CA THR A 106 17.73 16.81 -21.31
C THR A 106 18.58 18.03 -21.66
N ASN A 107 19.89 17.83 -21.81
CA ASN A 107 20.76 18.82 -22.45
C ASN A 107 20.40 18.89 -23.93
N VAL A 108 20.21 20.11 -24.43
CA VAL A 108 20.06 20.42 -25.85
C VAL A 108 21.44 20.61 -26.45
#